data_AF-W2P823-F1
#
_entry.id   AF-W2P823-F1
#
_cell.length_a   1.000
_cell.length_b   1.000
_cell.length_c   1.000
_cell.angle_alpha   90.00
_cell.angle_beta   90.00
_cell.angle_gamma   90.00
#
_symmetry.space_group_name_H-M   'P 1'
#
loop_
_entity.id
_entity.type
_entity.pdbx_description
1 polymer ?
#
loop_
_entity_poly.entity_id
_entity_poly.type
_entity_poly.pdbx_seq_one_letter_code
_entity_poly.pdbx_strand_id
1 'polypeptide(L)'
;MAAEHVPWFPAIMCFLQYSILITFGHLRDIAASVSGISRYRSEEDRSGLAKLLIAWESFYTRRLYHRVQDVFNRPVTGAPGAHIDLIKRTSTDGNKTFVHLDEPPQRCLNLGSYNYLGFADDWMNTCSHEVFESVNQFSLASTVPPMEFGTTSVHVALEKAVAKFIGKEAAIVYNMGYATNATSIPALMGKGTLILSDALNHTSIVNGARASGATVGVFRHNDPEHLEEVLRIKIAEGQP
;
A
#
# COMPACT_ATOMS: atom_id res chain seq x y z
N MET A 1 -12.10 -17.35 -8.91
CA MET A 1 -11.95 -17.64 -7.47
C MET A 1 -12.76 -16.60 -6.73
N ALA A 2 -13.96 -16.95 -6.26
CA ALA A 2 -14.78 -16.01 -5.48
C ALA A 2 -13.98 -15.51 -4.27
N ALA A 3 -14.17 -14.23 -3.89
CA ALA A 3 -13.57 -13.64 -2.69
C ALA A 3 -13.56 -14.66 -1.56
N GLU A 4 -12.37 -15.11 -1.16
CA GLU A 4 -12.23 -16.21 -0.22
C GLU A 4 -13.07 -15.92 1.02
N HIS A 5 -14.01 -16.81 1.31
CA HIS A 5 -14.89 -16.69 2.46
C HIS A 5 -13.98 -16.70 3.69
N VAL A 6 -13.75 -15.53 4.31
CA VAL A 6 -12.91 -15.45 5.52
C VAL A 6 -13.52 -16.41 6.53
N PRO A 7 -12.78 -17.41 7.02
CA PRO A 7 -13.38 -18.40 7.89
C PRO A 7 -13.92 -17.70 9.15
N TRP A 8 -15.13 -18.07 9.56
CA TRP A 8 -15.84 -17.40 10.65
C TRP A 8 -15.05 -17.41 11.96
N PHE A 9 -14.33 -18.50 12.23
CA PHE A 9 -13.55 -18.64 13.46
C PHE A 9 -12.41 -17.60 13.57
N PRO A 10 -11.47 -17.49 12.60
CA PRO A 10 -10.49 -16.40 12.56
C PRO A 10 -11.10 -15.00 12.67
N ALA A 11 -12.21 -14.73 11.97
CA ALA A 11 -12.88 -13.44 12.02
C ALA A 11 -13.40 -13.12 13.43
N ILE A 12 -14.13 -14.06 14.04
CA ILE A 12 -14.66 -13.92 15.41
C ILE A 12 -13.52 -13.75 16.41
N MET A 13 -12.46 -14.56 16.31
CA MET A 13 -11.32 -14.47 17.21
C MET A 13 -10.59 -13.14 17.08
N CYS A 14 -10.45 -12.62 15.86
CA CYS A 14 -9.88 -11.29 15.61
C CYS A 14 -10.71 -10.20 16.30
N PHE A 15 -12.03 -10.18 16.09
CA PHE A 15 -12.91 -9.19 16.73
C PHE A 15 -12.94 -9.32 18.26
N LEU A 16 -12.92 -10.54 18.78
CA LEU A 16 -12.84 -10.79 20.22
C LEU A 16 -11.54 -10.26 20.81
N GLN A 17 -10.40 -10.50 20.16
CA GLN A 17 -9.10 -9.97 20.59
C GLN A 17 -9.08 -8.44 20.58
N TYR A 18 -9.60 -7.80 19.53
CA TYR A 18 -9.74 -6.34 19.50
C TYR A 18 -10.64 -5.83 20.63
N SER A 19 -11.77 -6.49 20.87
CA SER A 19 -12.71 -6.11 21.94
C SER A 19 -12.07 -6.21 23.32
N ILE A 20 -11.33 -7.28 23.59
CA ILE A 20 -10.55 -7.45 24.83
C ILE A 20 -9.51 -6.33 24.96
N LEU A 21 -8.70 -6.09 23.93
CA LEU A 21 -7.65 -5.06 23.96
C LEU A 21 -8.21 -3.65 24.19
N ILE A 22 -9.33 -3.30 23.54
CA ILE A 22 -10.01 -2.01 23.70
C ILE A 22 -10.58 -1.89 25.11
N THR A 23 -11.26 -2.92 25.61
CA THR A 23 -11.84 -2.93 26.96
C THR A 23 -10.76 -2.74 28.03
N PHE A 24 -9.68 -3.53 27.96
CA PHE A 24 -8.53 -3.36 28.86
C PHE A 24 -7.84 -2.00 28.69
N GLY A 25 -7.81 -1.45 27.48
CA GLY A 25 -7.31 -0.12 27.19
C GLY A 25 -8.07 0.95 27.98
N HIS A 26 -9.41 0.92 27.93
CA HIS A 26 -10.27 1.86 28.65
C HIS A 26 -10.20 1.67 30.17
N LEU A 27 -10.24 0.43 30.65
CA LEU A 27 -10.09 0.13 32.09
C LEU A 27 -8.77 0.68 32.63
N ARG A 28 -7.69 0.61 31.85
CA ARG A 28 -6.39 1.17 32.23
C ARG A 28 -6.35 2.69 32.18
N ASP A 29 -7.05 3.34 31.25
CA ASP A 29 -7.21 4.80 31.25
C ASP A 29 -8.01 5.27 32.49
N ILE A 30 -9.06 4.54 32.88
CA ILE A 30 -9.84 4.81 34.11
C ILE A 30 -8.98 4.61 35.37
N ALA A 31 -8.26 3.49 35.46
CA ALA A 31 -7.37 3.23 36.60
C ALA A 31 -6.25 4.29 36.69
N ALA A 32 -5.74 4.75 35.54
CA ALA A 32 -4.76 5.83 35.47
C ALA A 32 -5.34 7.17 35.91
N SER A 33 -6.59 7.50 35.55
CA SER A 33 -7.23 8.74 36.00
C SER A 33 -7.49 8.74 37.51
N VAL A 34 -7.72 7.57 38.12
CA VAL A 34 -7.90 7.43 39.57
C VAL A 34 -6.57 7.44 40.33
N SER A 35 -5.56 6.73 39.83
CA SER A 35 -4.26 6.58 40.52
C SER A 35 -3.27 7.71 40.23
N GLY A 36 -3.50 8.50 39.19
CA GLY A 36 -2.54 9.51 38.69
C GLY A 36 -1.30 8.90 38.03
N ILE A 37 -1.16 7.57 38.01
CA ILE A 37 0.01 6.86 37.49
C ILE A 37 -0.34 6.33 36.10
N SER A 38 0.27 6.91 35.07
CA SER A 38 0.12 6.47 33.69
C SER A 38 1.47 6.43 32.98
N ARG A 39 1.67 5.40 32.14
CA ARG A 39 2.77 5.33 31.17
C ARG A 39 2.72 6.50 30.17
N TYR A 40 1.53 7.03 29.92
CA TYR A 40 1.31 8.17 29.05
C TYR A 40 0.78 9.32 29.87
N ARG A 41 1.59 10.37 30.00
CA ARG A 41 1.16 11.62 30.61
C ARG A 41 0.22 12.31 29.62
N SER A 42 -1.02 12.56 30.02
CA SER A 42 -1.84 13.53 29.28
C SER A 42 -1.15 14.87 29.45
N GLU A 43 -0.63 15.45 28.36
CA GLU A 43 -0.27 16.86 28.42
C GLU A 43 -1.56 17.64 28.68
N GLU A 44 -1.52 18.57 29.63
CA GLU A 44 -2.61 19.52 29.83
C GLU A 44 -2.84 20.30 28.53
N ASP A 45 -4.09 20.66 28.26
CA ASP A 45 -4.42 21.52 27.12
C ASP A 45 -3.63 22.82 27.25
N ARG A 46 -2.55 22.93 26.45
CA ARG A 46 -1.72 24.12 26.41
C ARG A 46 -2.53 25.19 25.72
N SER A 47 -2.94 26.22 26.47
CA SER A 47 -3.70 27.35 25.94
C SER A 47 -3.01 27.92 24.69
N GLY A 48 -3.77 28.04 23.59
CA GLY A 48 -3.28 28.56 22.31
C GLY A 48 -2.67 27.52 21.35
N LEU A 49 -2.57 26.24 21.73
CA LEU A 49 -2.09 25.17 20.84
C LEU A 49 -3.22 24.22 20.42
N ALA A 50 -3.20 23.82 19.15
CA ALA A 50 -4.13 22.82 18.64
C ALA A 50 -3.76 21.42 19.14
N LYS A 51 -4.77 20.60 19.42
CA LYS A 51 -4.57 19.17 19.70
C LYS A 51 -4.02 18.48 18.45
N LEU A 52 -2.86 17.84 18.60
CA LEU A 52 -2.22 17.08 17.52
C LEU A 52 -2.97 15.80 17.13
N LEU A 53 -3.65 15.15 18.08
CA LEU A 53 -4.35 13.88 17.86
C LEU A 53 -5.77 13.95 18.41
N ILE A 54 -6.72 13.36 17.70
CA ILE A 54 -8.09 13.16 18.20
C ILE A 54 -8.13 12.05 19.26
N ALA A 55 -9.19 12.03 20.07
CA ALA A 55 -9.30 11.14 21.23
C ALA A 55 -9.08 9.65 20.88
N TRP A 56 -9.65 9.19 19.76
CA TRP A 56 -9.49 7.80 19.31
C TRP A 56 -8.08 7.48 18.83
N GLU A 57 -7.45 8.33 18.02
CA GLU A 57 -6.08 8.11 17.53
C GLU A 57 -5.09 8.07 18.69
N SER A 58 -5.25 8.96 19.67
CA SER A 58 -4.46 8.94 20.90
C SER A 58 -4.66 7.63 21.67
N PHE A 59 -5.92 7.20 21.86
CA PHE A 59 -6.22 5.93 22.51
C PHE A 59 -5.61 4.74 21.78
N TYR A 60 -5.85 4.63 20.47
CA TYR A 60 -5.35 3.57 19.61
C TYR A 60 -3.82 3.49 19.67
N THR A 61 -3.14 4.63 19.51
CA THR A 61 -1.67 4.69 19.54
C THR A 61 -1.12 4.19 20.88
N ARG A 62 -1.68 4.72 21.99
CA ARG A 62 -1.21 4.42 23.35
C ARG A 62 -1.51 2.99 23.80
N ARG A 63 -2.69 2.46 23.46
CA ARG A 63 -3.24 1.23 24.05
C ARG A 63 -3.19 0.02 23.12
N LEU A 64 -3.23 0.23 21.80
CA LEU A 64 -3.21 -0.83 20.80
C LEU A 64 -1.87 -0.82 20.04
N TYR A 65 -1.62 0.20 19.24
CA TYR A 65 -0.52 0.26 18.27
C TYR A 65 0.84 -0.05 18.89
N HIS A 66 1.23 0.62 19.99
CA HIS A 66 2.53 0.36 20.60
C HIS A 66 2.73 -1.10 21.02
N ARG A 67 1.68 -1.86 21.36
CA ARG A 67 1.83 -3.27 21.72
C ARG A 67 2.18 -4.16 20.52
N VAL A 68 1.62 -3.82 19.37
CA VAL A 68 1.65 -4.67 18.18
C VAL A 68 2.63 -4.19 17.12
N GLN A 69 3.10 -2.94 17.20
CA GLN A 69 4.00 -2.37 16.19
C GLN A 69 5.30 -3.14 16.02
N ASP A 70 5.72 -3.90 17.04
CA ASP A 70 6.90 -4.75 16.88
C ASP A 70 6.70 -5.88 15.87
N VAL A 71 5.46 -6.30 15.61
CA VAL A 71 5.17 -7.40 14.68
C VAL A 71 5.31 -6.95 13.23
N PHE A 72 4.78 -5.78 12.88
CA PHE A 72 4.65 -5.34 11.48
C PHE A 72 5.66 -4.27 11.06
N ASN A 73 6.27 -3.55 12.01
CA ASN A 73 7.21 -2.47 11.69
C ASN A 73 8.66 -2.87 11.90
N ARG A 74 9.00 -4.16 11.78
CA ARG A 74 10.40 -4.58 11.93
C ARG A 74 11.19 -4.10 10.72
N PRO A 75 12.26 -3.31 10.93
CA PRO A 75 13.07 -2.86 9.82
C PRO A 75 13.81 -4.04 9.21
N VAL A 76 13.83 -4.08 7.89
CA VAL A 76 14.55 -5.07 7.10
C VAL A 76 15.58 -4.36 6.24
N THR A 77 16.65 -5.07 5.89
CA THR A 77 17.71 -4.59 5.00
C THR A 77 18.04 -5.68 3.97
N GLY A 78 18.81 -5.28 2.95
CA GLY A 78 19.18 -6.14 1.83
C GLY A 78 18.26 -6.02 0.62
N ALA A 79 18.55 -6.83 -0.41
CA ALA A 79 17.75 -6.91 -1.62
C ALA A 79 16.37 -7.56 -1.34
N PRO A 80 15.32 -7.20 -2.10
CA PRO A 80 13.96 -7.75 -1.94
C PRO A 80 13.85 -9.19 -2.47
N GLY A 81 14.56 -10.08 -1.81
CA GLY A 81 14.82 -11.42 -2.32
C GLY A 81 14.11 -12.55 -1.65
N ALA A 82 14.55 -13.77 -1.97
CA ALA A 82 14.10 -14.99 -1.30
C ALA A 82 14.36 -14.95 0.22
N HIS A 83 15.35 -14.15 0.64
CA HIS A 83 15.65 -13.89 2.04
C HIS A 83 15.71 -12.39 2.30
N ILE A 84 15.34 -12.00 3.51
CA ILE A 84 15.45 -10.63 4.03
C ILE A 84 16.23 -10.64 5.34
N ASP A 85 17.00 -9.59 5.57
CA ASP A 85 17.80 -9.45 6.77
C ASP A 85 17.07 -8.54 7.76
N LEU A 86 16.56 -9.15 8.83
CA LEU A 86 15.78 -8.47 9.86
C LEU A 86 16.71 -7.75 10.84
N ILE A 87 16.61 -6.42 10.91
CA ILE A 87 17.37 -5.64 11.87
C ILE A 87 16.80 -5.89 13.27
N LYS A 88 17.65 -6.42 14.16
CA LYS A 88 17.27 -6.73 15.53
C LYS A 88 17.15 -5.44 16.34
N ARG A 89 16.14 -5.41 17.20
CA ARG A 89 15.86 -4.27 18.08
C ARG A 89 15.27 -4.76 19.39
N THR A 90 15.42 -3.95 20.42
CA THR A 90 14.79 -4.17 21.72
C THR A 90 14.02 -2.94 22.17
N SER A 91 13.10 -3.13 23.10
CA SER A 91 12.35 -2.06 23.75
C SER A 91 12.26 -2.32 25.25
N THR A 92 12.62 -1.32 26.04
CA THR A 92 12.50 -1.35 27.50
C THR A 92 11.28 -0.59 28.01
N ASP A 93 10.63 0.17 27.13
CA ASP A 93 9.51 1.01 27.49
C ASP A 93 8.16 0.42 27.08
N GLY A 94 8.11 -0.86 26.70
CA GLY A 94 6.90 -1.58 26.29
C GLY A 94 6.50 -1.30 24.84
N ASN A 95 7.49 -1.31 23.94
CA ASN A 95 7.37 -1.09 22.50
C ASN A 95 6.85 0.32 22.16
N LYS A 96 7.18 1.37 22.91
CA LYS A 96 6.92 2.76 22.46
C LYS A 96 8.11 3.27 21.66
N THR A 97 9.32 2.98 22.11
CA THR A 97 10.57 3.25 21.40
C THR A 97 11.36 1.95 21.22
N PHE A 98 12.21 1.94 20.20
CA PHE A 98 13.10 0.82 19.91
C PHE A 98 14.53 1.30 19.77
N VAL A 99 15.46 0.49 20.28
CA VAL A 99 16.90 0.67 20.09
C VAL A 99 17.39 -0.50 19.26
N HIS A 100 18.11 -0.21 18.18
CA HIS A 100 18.76 -1.25 17.39
C HIS A 100 19.84 -1.92 18.22
N LEU A 101 19.92 -3.24 18.12
CA LEU A 101 21.01 -4.00 18.73
C LEU A 101 22.23 -3.93 17.82
N ASP A 102 23.42 -3.79 18.40
CA ASP A 102 24.70 -3.90 17.68
C ASP A 102 25.04 -5.38 17.43
N GLU A 103 24.12 -6.07 16.77
CA GLU A 103 24.20 -7.47 16.40
C GLU A 103 24.00 -7.61 14.89
N PRO A 104 24.57 -8.65 14.27
CA PRO A 104 24.27 -8.94 12.88
C PRO A 104 22.75 -9.15 12.69
N PRO A 105 22.18 -8.66 11.59
CA PRO A 105 20.78 -8.90 11.25
C PRO A 105 20.43 -10.39 11.25
N GLN A 106 19.18 -10.69 11.58
CA GLN A 106 18.67 -12.06 11.51
C GLN A 106 18.19 -12.37 10.08
N ARG A 107 18.83 -13.34 9.43
CA ARG A 107 18.40 -13.86 8.13
C ARG A 107 17.03 -14.56 8.27
N CYS A 108 16.05 -14.13 7.47
CA CYS A 108 14.70 -14.69 7.45
C CYS A 108 14.30 -15.06 6.02
N LEU A 109 13.46 -16.09 5.87
CA LEU A 109 12.80 -16.41 4.61
C LEU A 109 11.77 -15.33 4.28
N ASN A 110 11.77 -14.84 3.04
CA ASN A 110 10.83 -13.83 2.59
C ASN A 110 9.65 -14.47 1.86
N LEU A 111 8.49 -14.52 2.52
CA LEU A 111 7.25 -15.04 1.96
C LEU A 111 6.33 -13.94 1.42
N GLY A 112 6.78 -12.68 1.44
CA GLY A 112 5.99 -11.50 1.05
C GLY A 112 6.50 -10.75 -0.18
N SER A 113 7.55 -11.25 -0.86
CA SER A 113 8.11 -10.57 -2.03
C SER A 113 7.24 -10.75 -3.28
N TYR A 114 7.22 -9.72 -4.13
CA TYR A 114 6.73 -9.80 -5.51
C TYR A 114 7.86 -10.05 -6.53
N ASN A 115 9.09 -10.27 -6.06
CA ASN A 115 10.24 -10.63 -6.90
C ASN A 115 10.20 -12.12 -7.29
N TYR A 116 9.13 -12.54 -7.97
CA TYR A 116 8.83 -13.96 -8.21
C TYR A 116 9.92 -14.72 -8.96
N LEU A 117 10.63 -14.05 -9.87
CA LEU A 117 11.69 -14.64 -10.70
C LEU A 117 13.10 -14.35 -10.15
N GLY A 118 13.22 -13.64 -9.03
CA GLY A 118 14.52 -13.33 -8.42
C GLY A 118 15.37 -12.33 -9.20
N PHE A 119 14.85 -11.66 -10.23
CA PHE A 119 15.64 -10.72 -11.04
C PHE A 119 16.20 -9.55 -10.22
N ALA A 120 15.51 -9.09 -9.18
CA ALA A 120 16.04 -8.05 -8.31
C ALA A 120 17.15 -8.56 -7.36
N ASP A 121 17.28 -9.88 -7.16
CA ASP A 121 18.33 -10.47 -6.32
C ASP A 121 19.62 -10.63 -7.11
N ASP A 122 19.48 -11.06 -8.36
CA ASP A 122 20.58 -11.31 -9.28
C ASP A 122 20.86 -10.12 -10.20
N TRP A 123 20.49 -8.91 -9.77
CA TRP A 123 20.61 -7.70 -10.60
C TRP A 123 22.07 -7.43 -11.04
N MET A 124 23.05 -7.83 -10.20
CA MET A 124 24.47 -7.73 -10.52
C MET A 124 24.87 -8.55 -11.76
N ASN A 125 24.26 -9.71 -11.99
CA ASN A 125 24.56 -10.52 -13.17
C ASN A 125 23.57 -10.31 -14.32
N THR A 126 22.36 -9.83 -14.03
CA THR A 126 21.28 -9.73 -15.03
C THR A 126 21.17 -8.38 -15.74
N CYS A 127 21.40 -7.26 -15.04
CA CYS A 127 21.19 -5.94 -15.63
C CYS A 127 22.16 -4.83 -15.14
N SER A 128 23.08 -5.15 -14.22
CA SER A 128 23.93 -4.12 -13.61
C SER A 128 24.82 -3.40 -14.62
N HIS A 129 25.32 -4.09 -15.65
CA HIS A 129 26.16 -3.50 -16.67
C HIS A 129 25.41 -2.38 -17.41
N GLU A 130 24.21 -2.68 -17.94
CA GLU A 130 23.36 -1.72 -18.64
C GLU A 130 22.86 -0.60 -17.72
N VAL A 131 22.57 -0.92 -16.46
CA VAL A 131 22.16 0.07 -15.46
C VAL A 131 23.31 1.03 -15.14
N PHE A 132 24.52 0.54 -14.88
CA PHE A 132 25.67 1.39 -14.58
C PHE A 132 26.09 2.23 -15.78
N GLU A 133 26.03 1.68 -17.00
CA GLU A 133 26.25 2.47 -18.21
C GLU A 133 25.23 3.62 -18.32
N SER A 134 23.96 3.35 -18.04
CA SER A 134 22.90 4.37 -18.04
C SER A 134 23.12 5.43 -16.95
N VAL A 135 23.52 5.03 -15.74
CA VAL A 135 23.81 5.95 -14.62
C VAL A 135 25.03 6.83 -14.91
N ASN A 136 26.00 6.36 -15.69
CA ASN A 136 27.12 7.19 -16.13
C ASN A 136 26.72 8.26 -17.16
N GLN A 137 25.64 8.03 -17.91
CA GLN A 137 25.16 8.93 -18.97
C GLN A 137 24.05 9.87 -18.50
N PHE A 138 23.22 9.43 -17.56
CA PHE A 138 22.02 10.15 -17.10
C PHE A 138 22.07 10.39 -15.59
N SER A 139 21.48 11.51 -15.16
CA SER A 139 21.26 11.78 -13.73
C SER A 139 20.36 10.73 -13.08
N LEU A 140 20.61 10.44 -11.81
CA LEU A 140 19.79 9.50 -11.01
C LEU A 140 18.33 9.95 -10.87
N ALA A 141 18.06 11.25 -10.99
CA ALA A 141 16.72 11.80 -10.97
C ALA A 141 16.59 12.88 -12.05
N SER A 142 15.51 12.80 -12.83
CA SER A 142 15.17 13.80 -13.84
C SER A 142 14.70 15.12 -13.20
N THR A 143 13.99 15.04 -12.06
CA THR A 143 13.46 16.19 -11.28
C THR A 143 12.53 17.14 -12.03
N VAL A 144 12.22 16.85 -13.30
CA VAL A 144 11.30 17.62 -14.15
C VAL A 144 10.28 16.67 -14.79
N PRO A 145 9.06 17.14 -15.08
CA PRO A 145 8.04 16.29 -15.71
C PRO A 145 8.40 15.97 -17.17
N PRO A 146 7.82 14.89 -17.75
CA PRO A 146 8.02 14.54 -19.16
C PRO A 146 7.74 15.68 -20.15
N MET A 147 6.78 16.56 -19.82
CA MET A 147 6.41 17.71 -20.65
C MET A 147 7.48 18.82 -20.68
N GLU A 148 8.36 18.86 -19.68
CA GLU A 148 9.42 19.86 -19.51
C GLU A 148 10.80 19.19 -19.59
N PHE A 149 11.05 18.45 -20.67
CA PHE A 149 12.33 17.76 -20.95
C PHE A 149 12.66 16.57 -20.03
N GLY A 150 11.69 16.07 -19.26
CA GLY A 150 11.92 14.94 -18.35
C GLY A 150 12.08 13.58 -19.02
N THR A 151 11.74 13.47 -20.30
CA THR A 151 11.82 12.22 -21.06
C THR A 151 13.23 12.00 -21.63
N THR A 152 13.87 10.92 -21.23
CA THR A 152 15.18 10.50 -21.76
C THR A 152 15.04 9.42 -22.85
N SER A 153 16.12 9.14 -23.57
CA SER A 153 16.14 8.04 -24.55
C SER A 153 15.87 6.67 -23.93
N VAL A 154 16.24 6.47 -22.65
CA VAL A 154 15.96 5.25 -21.89
C VAL A 154 14.46 5.04 -21.72
N HIS A 155 13.68 6.09 -21.43
CA HIS A 155 12.23 6.00 -21.32
C HIS A 155 11.61 5.56 -22.65
N VAL A 156 12.01 6.20 -23.75
CA VAL A 156 11.50 5.88 -25.09
C VAL A 156 11.86 4.44 -25.51
N ALA A 157 13.07 3.98 -25.17
CA ALA A 157 13.50 2.61 -25.44
C ALA A 157 12.67 1.59 -24.63
N LEU A 158 12.43 1.86 -23.36
CA LEU A 158 11.60 1.03 -22.49
C LEU A 158 10.15 0.95 -22.99
N GLU A 159 9.54 2.08 -23.33
CA GLU A 159 8.18 2.13 -23.89
C GLU A 159 8.07 1.29 -25.17
N LYS A 160 9.02 1.41 -26.09
CA LYS A 160 9.06 0.59 -27.32
C LYS A 160 9.23 -0.89 -27.02
N ALA A 161 10.10 -1.24 -26.08
CA ALA A 161 10.32 -2.64 -25.68
C ALA A 161 9.06 -3.26 -25.07
N VAL A 162 8.38 -2.53 -24.18
CA VAL A 162 7.11 -2.96 -23.56
C VAL A 162 6.00 -3.08 -24.59
N ALA A 163 5.85 -2.09 -25.47
CA ALA A 163 4.86 -2.13 -26.55
C ALA A 163 5.06 -3.35 -27.45
N LYS A 164 6.31 -3.63 -27.85
CA LYS A 164 6.67 -4.82 -28.64
C LYS A 164 6.39 -6.12 -27.88
N PHE A 165 6.73 -6.19 -26.59
CA PHE A 165 6.54 -7.39 -25.78
C PHE A 165 5.05 -7.74 -25.61
N ILE A 166 4.20 -6.75 -25.38
CA ILE A 166 2.75 -6.95 -25.20
C ILE A 166 2.02 -7.09 -26.56
N GLY A 167 2.65 -6.67 -27.66
CA GLY A 167 2.05 -6.66 -28.99
C GLY A 167 1.05 -5.51 -29.18
N LYS A 168 1.40 -4.31 -28.71
CA LYS A 168 0.62 -3.07 -28.85
C LYS A 168 1.40 -2.01 -29.62
N GLU A 169 0.68 -1.04 -30.19
CA GLU A 169 1.27 0.02 -31.02
C GLU A 169 2.17 0.97 -30.21
N ALA A 170 1.80 1.23 -28.95
CA ALA A 170 2.52 2.11 -28.05
C ALA A 170 2.36 1.64 -26.58
N ALA A 171 3.26 2.12 -25.72
CA ALA A 171 3.17 2.00 -24.28
C ALA A 171 3.63 3.31 -23.64
N ILE A 172 3.19 3.56 -22.41
CA ILE A 172 3.60 4.70 -21.60
C ILE A 172 4.11 4.17 -20.27
N VAL A 173 5.29 4.65 -19.84
CA VAL A 173 5.87 4.25 -18.55
C VAL A 173 5.41 5.19 -17.43
N TYR A 174 5.05 4.59 -16.29
CA TYR A 174 4.72 5.30 -15.06
C TYR A 174 5.69 4.87 -13.95
N ASN A 175 5.87 5.74 -12.97
CA ASN A 175 6.76 5.52 -11.83
C ASN A 175 6.29 4.42 -10.88
N MET A 176 4.98 4.14 -10.80
CA MET A 176 4.41 3.10 -9.94
C MET A 176 3.10 2.54 -10.50
N GLY A 177 2.85 1.25 -10.31
CA GLY A 177 1.66 0.58 -10.85
C GLY A 177 0.33 1.13 -10.32
N TYR A 178 0.31 1.65 -9.08
CA TYR A 178 -0.89 2.33 -8.57
C TYR A 178 -1.20 3.59 -9.40
N ALA A 179 -0.18 4.41 -9.70
CA ALA A 179 -0.34 5.66 -10.44
C ALA A 179 -0.79 5.39 -11.87
N THR A 180 -0.31 4.32 -12.51
CA THR A 180 -0.76 3.91 -13.84
C THR A 180 -2.28 3.86 -13.93
N ASN A 181 -2.94 3.10 -13.05
CA ASN A 181 -4.40 2.98 -13.09
C ASN A 181 -5.11 4.24 -12.58
N ALA A 182 -4.64 4.80 -11.46
CA ALA A 182 -5.30 5.92 -10.80
C ALA A 182 -5.28 7.21 -11.64
N THR A 183 -4.32 7.35 -12.56
CA THR A 183 -4.18 8.53 -13.43
C THR A 183 -4.61 8.28 -14.87
N SER A 184 -4.43 7.07 -15.42
CA SER A 184 -4.83 6.78 -16.81
C SER A 184 -6.33 6.68 -16.98
N ILE A 185 -7.03 6.03 -16.04
CA ILE A 185 -8.49 5.87 -16.11
C ILE A 185 -9.21 7.24 -16.19
N PRO A 186 -8.96 8.21 -15.29
CA PRO A 186 -9.60 9.52 -15.39
C PRO A 186 -9.11 10.39 -16.54
N ALA A 187 -7.97 10.07 -17.16
CA ALA A 187 -7.52 10.76 -18.37
C ALA A 187 -8.26 10.26 -19.62
N LEU A 188 -8.70 9.00 -19.63
CA LEU A 188 -9.40 8.37 -20.76
C LEU A 188 -10.92 8.41 -20.64
N MET A 189 -11.43 8.34 -19.41
CA MET A 189 -12.85 8.24 -19.10
C MET A 189 -13.35 9.54 -18.48
N GLY A 190 -14.64 9.83 -18.63
CA GLY A 190 -15.24 11.06 -18.12
C GLY A 190 -16.75 10.94 -17.90
N LYS A 191 -17.38 12.08 -17.58
CA LYS A 191 -18.85 12.16 -17.51
C LYS A 191 -19.48 11.69 -18.83
N GLY A 192 -20.53 10.88 -18.73
CA GLY A 192 -21.21 10.31 -19.90
C GLY A 192 -20.55 9.04 -20.46
N THR A 193 -19.62 8.43 -19.71
CA THR A 193 -19.09 7.10 -20.00
C THR A 193 -19.50 6.12 -18.90
N LEU A 194 -19.64 4.84 -19.25
CA LEU A 194 -19.84 3.73 -18.33
C LEU A 194 -18.52 2.96 -18.09
N ILE A 195 -18.15 2.80 -16.81
CA ILE A 195 -17.08 1.91 -16.36
C ILE A 195 -17.71 0.72 -15.64
N LEU A 196 -17.45 -0.49 -16.14
CA LEU A 196 -17.78 -1.73 -15.44
C LEU A 196 -16.58 -2.19 -14.62
N SER A 197 -16.72 -2.21 -13.30
CA SER A 197 -15.65 -2.56 -12.37
C SER A 197 -15.93 -3.90 -11.70
N ASP A 198 -14.95 -4.78 -11.72
CA ASP A 198 -14.97 -6.00 -10.92
C ASP A 198 -14.97 -5.66 -9.42
N ALA A 199 -15.73 -6.40 -8.61
CA ALA A 199 -15.88 -6.17 -7.17
C ALA A 199 -14.56 -6.26 -6.36
N LEU A 200 -13.57 -7.01 -6.84
CA LEU A 200 -12.25 -7.13 -6.20
C LEU A 200 -11.14 -6.40 -6.95
N ASN A 201 -11.50 -5.43 -7.80
CA ASN A 201 -10.51 -4.58 -8.45
C ASN A 201 -9.58 -3.91 -7.43
N HIS A 202 -8.30 -3.87 -7.77
CA HIS A 202 -7.29 -3.21 -6.95
C HIS A 202 -7.65 -1.74 -6.70
N THR A 203 -7.34 -1.22 -5.52
CA THR A 203 -7.72 0.13 -5.07
C THR A 203 -7.31 1.24 -6.06
N SER A 204 -6.21 1.06 -6.79
CA SER A 204 -5.79 2.00 -7.83
C SER A 204 -6.82 2.16 -8.96
N ILE A 205 -7.47 1.07 -9.37
CA ILE A 205 -8.50 1.08 -10.42
C ILE A 205 -9.76 1.74 -9.88
N VAL A 206 -10.16 1.37 -8.65
CA VAL A 206 -11.34 1.94 -7.98
C VAL A 206 -11.20 3.45 -7.83
N ASN A 207 -10.04 3.92 -7.40
CA ASN A 207 -9.80 5.35 -7.22
C ASN A 207 -9.70 6.09 -8.56
N GLY A 208 -9.09 5.50 -9.59
CA GLY A 208 -9.10 6.06 -10.94
C GLY A 208 -10.52 6.19 -11.53
N ALA A 209 -11.34 5.14 -11.39
CA ALA A 209 -12.72 5.12 -11.85
C ALA A 209 -13.61 6.12 -11.10
N ARG A 210 -13.39 6.31 -9.79
CA ARG A 210 -14.10 7.34 -9.02
C ARG A 210 -13.67 8.75 -9.43
N ALA A 211 -12.38 8.96 -9.68
CA ALA A 211 -11.83 10.26 -10.06
C ALA A 211 -12.27 10.70 -11.46
N SER A 212 -12.60 9.77 -12.36
CA SER A 212 -13.02 10.10 -13.73
C SER A 212 -14.38 10.82 -13.79
N GLY A 213 -15.22 10.66 -12.76
CA GLY A 213 -16.60 11.15 -12.79
C GLY A 213 -17.51 10.40 -13.78
N ALA A 214 -17.06 9.26 -14.29
CA ALA A 214 -17.86 8.34 -15.07
C ALA A 214 -18.93 7.64 -14.22
N THR A 215 -19.94 7.09 -14.88
CA THR A 215 -20.86 6.15 -14.23
C THR A 215 -20.11 4.85 -13.95
N VAL A 216 -20.16 4.35 -12.72
CA VAL A 216 -19.52 3.08 -12.35
C VAL A 216 -20.58 2.02 -12.04
N GLY A 217 -20.59 0.93 -12.80
CA GLY A 217 -21.33 -0.30 -12.50
C GLY A 217 -20.39 -1.35 -11.91
N VAL A 218 -20.74 -1.96 -10.78
CA VAL A 218 -19.89 -3.00 -10.16
C VAL A 218 -20.51 -4.37 -10.41
N PHE A 219 -19.71 -5.30 -10.93
CA PHE A 219 -20.12 -6.69 -11.13
C PHE A 219 -19.36 -7.64 -10.20
N ARG A 220 -19.83 -8.89 -10.11
CA ARG A 220 -19.31 -9.89 -9.16
C ARG A 220 -17.95 -10.35 -9.66
N HIS A 221 -17.04 -10.64 -8.73
CA HIS A 221 -15.66 -10.92 -9.10
C HIS A 221 -15.54 -12.13 -10.01
N ASN A 222 -14.90 -11.95 -11.18
CA ASN A 222 -14.75 -12.97 -12.21
C ASN A 222 -16.08 -13.64 -12.63
N ASP A 223 -17.18 -12.87 -12.70
CA ASP A 223 -18.51 -13.35 -13.10
C ASP A 223 -18.98 -12.66 -14.40
N PRO A 224 -18.79 -13.30 -15.57
CA PRO A 224 -19.20 -12.76 -16.87
C PRO A 224 -20.71 -12.63 -17.05
N GLU A 225 -21.51 -13.48 -16.40
CA GLU A 225 -22.97 -13.43 -16.51
C GLU A 225 -23.51 -12.19 -15.80
N HIS A 226 -23.01 -11.91 -14.59
CA HIS A 226 -23.35 -10.68 -13.88
C HIS A 226 -22.82 -9.44 -14.59
N LEU A 227 -21.63 -9.51 -15.20
CA LEU A 227 -21.10 -8.42 -16.01
C LEU A 227 -22.07 -8.07 -17.15
N GLU A 228 -22.57 -9.07 -17.86
CA GLU A 228 -23.55 -8.87 -18.95
C GLU A 228 -24.87 -8.31 -18.42
N GLU A 229 -25.37 -8.80 -17.29
CA GLU A 229 -26.57 -8.29 -16.64
C GLU A 229 -26.43 -6.80 -16.28
N VAL A 230 -25.35 -6.44 -15.59
CA VAL A 230 -25.06 -5.05 -15.19
C VAL A 230 -24.93 -4.16 -16.42
N LEU A 231 -24.25 -4.61 -17.48
CA LEU A 231 -24.12 -3.87 -18.74
C LEU A 231 -25.49 -3.58 -19.36
N ARG A 232 -26.37 -4.59 -19.48
CA ARG A 232 -27.71 -4.45 -20.05
C ARG A 232 -28.56 -3.45 -19.25
N ILE A 233 -28.52 -3.53 -17.92
CA ILE A 233 -29.24 -2.61 -17.03
C ILE A 233 -28.72 -1.18 -17.23
N LYS A 234 -27.40 -0.98 -17.21
CA LYS A 234 -26.79 0.35 -17.32
C LYS A 234 -27.11 1.03 -18.65
N ILE A 235 -27.05 0.29 -19.75
CA ILE A 235 -27.46 0.79 -21.07
C ILE A 235 -28.95 1.16 -21.08
N ALA A 236 -29.82 0.31 -20.53
CA ALA A 236 -31.26 0.58 -20.46
C ALA A 236 -31.61 1.81 -19.61
N GLU A 237 -30.82 2.11 -18.57
CA GLU A 237 -30.94 3.30 -17.73
C GLU A 237 -30.43 4.59 -18.41
N GLY A 238 -29.96 4.52 -19.66
CA GLY A 238 -29.40 5.66 -20.38
C GLY A 238 -28.01 6.06 -19.90
N GLN A 239 -27.25 5.09 -19.37
CA GLN A 239 -25.84 5.24 -18.98
C GLN A 239 -24.95 4.41 -19.93
N PRO A 240 -24.87 4.75 -21.24
CA PRO A 240 -24.06 4.02 -22.21
C PRO A 240 -22.56 4.18 -21.95
#